data_AF-A0A523XJB1-F1
#
_entry.id   AF-A0A523XJB1-F1
#
_cell.length_a   1.000
_cell.length_b   1.000
_cell.length_c   1.000
_cell.angle_alpha   90.00
_cell.angle_beta   90.00
_cell.angle_gamma   90.00
#
_symmetry.space_group_name_H-M   'P 1'
#
loop_
_entity.id
_entity.type
_entity.pdbx_description
1 polymer ?
#
loop_
_entity_poly.entity_id
_entity_poly.type
_entity_poly.pdbx_seq_one_letter_code
_entity_poly.pdbx_strand_id
1 'polypeptide(L)'
;MNKYRFILPLFIFPLIVLLFTGCPNGGPEDLPERPTITLHTAVSDGADLQLEWIDNTDGGSEIFYIYAGNTEIDSTFNLSYTIDETDRASSVGVTAWIGDEESPEATLDLSLTETSNLEVWSTADPSPDHPSFVKFTNGNATAVSAANADDATFFIGDATQFEGIHRWAGVTTTLEPAFADASSPYDFAPGTGNYDDLWPVGVIAINATYYIWIDMQPHNTMGVEDNFVRIYVVDIVDDGGYNKVTLKISYQNENGLRWLVD
;
A
#
# COMPACT_ATOMS: atom_id res chain seq x y z
N MET A 1 -16.67 -96.55 14.00
CA MET A 1 -16.17 -95.31 13.35
C MET A 1 -16.14 -94.20 14.40
N ASN A 2 -14.94 -93.79 14.79
CA ASN A 2 -14.66 -92.73 15.75
C ASN A 2 -15.16 -91.38 15.22
N LYS A 3 -15.86 -90.60 16.06
CA LYS A 3 -15.87 -89.13 15.96
C LYS A 3 -15.87 -88.51 17.37
N TYR A 4 -14.67 -88.18 17.83
CA TYR A 4 -14.41 -87.21 18.88
C TYR A 4 -14.74 -85.80 18.37
N ARG A 5 -15.36 -84.95 19.20
CA ARG A 5 -15.26 -83.47 19.14
C ARG A 5 -15.29 -82.96 20.58
N PHE A 6 -14.12 -82.84 21.22
CA PHE A 6 -13.29 -81.64 21.31
C PHE A 6 -14.00 -80.44 21.94
N ILE A 7 -13.69 -80.27 23.24
CA ILE A 7 -13.87 -79.07 24.05
C ILE A 7 -12.97 -77.99 23.46
N LEU A 8 -13.54 -76.83 23.10
CA LEU A 8 -12.79 -75.66 22.66
C LEU A 8 -12.34 -74.88 23.90
N PRO A 9 -11.03 -74.70 24.15
CA PRO A 9 -10.58 -73.77 25.18
C PRO A 9 -10.70 -72.33 24.65
N LEU A 10 -11.40 -71.50 25.42
CA LEU A 10 -11.54 -70.07 25.22
C LEU A 10 -10.18 -69.40 25.45
N PHE A 11 -9.46 -69.05 24.38
CA PHE A 11 -8.26 -68.22 24.47
C PHE A 11 -8.70 -66.75 24.63
N ILE A 12 -8.56 -66.23 25.84
CA ILE A 12 -8.69 -64.80 26.14
C ILE A 12 -7.39 -64.13 25.65
N PHE A 13 -7.48 -63.40 24.55
CA PHE A 13 -6.45 -62.43 24.16
C PHE A 13 -6.54 -61.23 25.10
N PRO A 14 -5.46 -60.82 25.80
CA PRO A 14 -5.42 -59.48 26.37
C PRO A 14 -5.25 -58.48 25.22
N LEU A 15 -6.27 -57.66 25.00
CA LEU A 15 -6.20 -56.45 24.18
C LEU A 15 -5.24 -55.48 24.89
N ILE A 16 -3.97 -55.44 24.47
CA ILE A 16 -3.04 -54.40 24.88
C ILE A 16 -3.44 -53.14 24.09
N VAL A 17 -4.18 -52.25 24.74
CA VAL A 17 -4.35 -50.88 24.26
C VAL A 17 -3.03 -50.15 24.51
N LEU A 18 -2.21 -50.02 23.47
CA LEU A 18 -1.08 -49.11 23.44
C LEU A 18 -1.62 -47.69 23.33
N LEU A 19 -1.88 -47.07 24.48
CA LEU A 19 -2.03 -45.62 24.57
C LEU A 19 -0.62 -45.03 24.41
N PHE A 20 -0.33 -44.49 23.23
CA PHE A 20 0.74 -43.52 23.09
C PHE A 20 0.29 -42.25 23.81
N THR A 21 0.57 -42.15 25.10
CA THR A 21 0.60 -40.85 25.78
C THR A 21 1.86 -40.15 25.30
N GLY A 22 1.77 -39.43 24.19
CA GLY A 22 2.74 -38.39 23.88
C GLY A 22 2.76 -37.45 25.08
N CYS A 23 3.91 -37.29 25.73
CA CYS A 23 4.07 -36.26 26.74
C CYS A 23 3.74 -34.91 26.10
N PRO A 24 2.81 -34.12 26.66
CA PRO A 24 2.78 -32.72 26.32
C PRO A 24 4.06 -32.14 26.91
N ASN A 25 5.09 -31.97 26.09
CA ASN A 25 6.15 -31.03 26.39
C ASN A 25 5.56 -29.62 26.19
N GLY A 26 4.54 -29.29 26.99
CA GLY A 26 4.01 -27.94 27.10
C GLY A 26 4.98 -27.17 27.98
N GLY A 27 5.91 -26.48 27.33
CA GLY A 27 6.41 -25.21 27.85
C GLY A 27 5.26 -24.20 27.98
N PRO A 28 5.51 -22.93 28.32
CA PRO A 28 4.48 -21.92 28.10
C PRO A 28 3.98 -22.07 26.65
N GLU A 29 2.68 -22.04 26.41
CA GLU A 29 2.05 -22.18 25.08
C GLU A 29 2.83 -21.32 24.08
N ASP A 30 3.74 -21.95 23.33
CA ASP A 30 4.55 -21.29 22.33
C ASP A 30 3.62 -21.20 21.13
N LEU A 31 2.96 -20.05 21.01
CA LEU A 31 2.09 -19.74 19.87
C LEU A 31 2.79 -20.13 18.57
N PRO A 32 2.02 -20.52 17.53
CA PRO A 32 2.59 -20.84 16.23
C PRO A 32 3.50 -19.69 15.75
N GLU A 33 4.60 -20.03 15.09
CA GLU A 33 5.56 -19.02 14.64
C GLU A 33 4.91 -18.09 13.61
N ARG A 34 5.10 -16.78 13.81
CA ARG A 34 4.58 -15.73 12.93
C ARG A 34 5.08 -15.91 11.49
N PRO A 35 4.22 -15.79 10.45
CA PRO A 35 4.64 -15.79 9.05
C PRO A 35 5.65 -14.69 8.72
N THR A 36 6.23 -14.74 7.52
CA THR A 36 7.05 -13.64 7.01
C THR A 36 6.58 -13.26 5.62
N ILE A 37 6.04 -12.05 5.45
CA ILE A 37 5.71 -11.50 4.14
C ILE A 37 7.03 -11.30 3.38
N THR A 38 7.14 -11.96 2.22
CA THR A 38 8.34 -11.97 1.39
C THR A 38 8.19 -11.18 0.10
N LEU A 39 6.96 -11.03 -0.38
CA LEU A 39 6.63 -10.24 -1.55
C LEU A 39 5.33 -9.49 -1.28
N HIS A 40 5.32 -8.23 -1.71
CA HIS A 40 4.15 -7.39 -1.83
C HIS A 40 4.26 -6.65 -3.16
N THR A 41 3.19 -6.65 -3.95
CA THR A 41 3.21 -6.06 -5.28
C THR A 41 1.83 -5.57 -5.65
N ALA A 42 1.75 -4.31 -6.08
CA ALA A 42 0.53 -3.76 -6.64
C ALA A 42 0.17 -4.49 -7.96
N VAL A 43 -1.08 -4.92 -8.09
CA VAL A 43 -1.61 -5.61 -9.28
C VAL A 43 -2.92 -4.96 -9.73
N SER A 44 -3.45 -5.38 -10.87
CA SER A 44 -4.68 -4.81 -11.45
C SER A 44 -4.58 -3.29 -11.62
N ASP A 45 -3.49 -2.82 -12.25
CA ASP A 45 -3.15 -1.40 -12.40
C ASP A 45 -3.19 -0.65 -11.06
N GLY A 46 -2.70 -1.26 -9.99
CA GLY A 46 -2.65 -0.66 -8.65
C GLY A 46 -3.94 -0.67 -7.85
N ALA A 47 -5.00 -1.32 -8.37
CA ALA A 47 -6.26 -1.46 -7.64
C ALA A 47 -6.14 -2.45 -6.47
N ASP A 48 -5.30 -3.48 -6.63
CA ASP A 48 -5.21 -4.62 -5.73
C ASP A 48 -3.76 -4.79 -5.25
N LEU A 49 -3.58 -5.52 -4.14
CA LEU A 49 -2.27 -5.83 -3.57
C LEU A 49 -2.10 -7.35 -3.47
N GLN A 50 -1.09 -7.88 -4.17
CA GLN A 50 -0.69 -9.28 -4.03
C GLN A 50 0.34 -9.41 -2.91
N LEU A 51 0.09 -10.33 -1.98
CA LEU A 51 1.01 -10.73 -0.92
C LEU A 51 1.49 -12.17 -1.13
N GLU A 52 2.76 -12.43 -0.84
CA GLU A 52 3.30 -13.77 -0.67
C GLU A 52 4.09 -13.84 0.63
N TRP A 53 4.04 -14.98 1.31
CA TRP A 53 4.72 -15.18 2.59
C TRP A 53 5.32 -16.57 2.74
N ILE A 54 6.22 -16.68 3.70
CA ILE A 54 6.74 -17.96 4.20
C ILE A 54 5.98 -18.34 5.46
N ASP A 55 5.59 -19.61 5.52
CA ASP A 55 5.15 -20.27 6.73
C ASP A 55 6.37 -20.67 7.57
N ASN A 56 6.46 -20.11 8.77
CA ASN A 56 7.57 -20.39 9.69
C ASN A 56 7.24 -21.48 10.71
N THR A 57 6.04 -22.06 10.67
CA THR A 57 5.62 -23.04 11.66
C THR A 57 6.26 -24.41 11.46
N ASP A 58 6.55 -25.08 12.59
CA ASP A 58 7.10 -26.44 12.59
C ASP A 58 6.04 -27.46 12.14
N GLY A 59 6.13 -27.90 10.88
CA GLY A 59 5.24 -28.90 10.30
C GLY A 59 4.15 -28.35 9.39
N GLY A 60 4.08 -27.03 9.23
CA GLY A 60 3.14 -26.33 8.37
C GLY A 60 1.83 -25.98 9.06
N SER A 61 1.30 -24.83 8.67
CA SER A 61 0.04 -24.27 9.15
C SER A 61 -1.15 -25.00 8.52
N GLU A 62 -2.25 -25.05 9.26
CA GLU A 62 -3.50 -25.62 8.75
C GLU A 62 -4.23 -24.63 7.85
N ILE A 63 -4.21 -23.34 8.20
CA ILE A 63 -4.81 -22.25 7.44
C ILE A 63 -4.11 -20.93 7.77
N PHE A 64 -4.18 -19.97 6.85
CA PHE A 64 -3.77 -18.58 7.07
C PHE A 64 -4.99 -17.67 7.06
N TYR A 65 -5.04 -16.72 7.99
CA TYR A 65 -6.05 -15.66 8.00
C TYR A 65 -5.45 -14.36 7.49
N ILE A 66 -6.23 -13.65 6.68
CA ILE A 66 -5.82 -12.41 6.02
C ILE A 66 -6.54 -11.24 6.66
N TYR A 67 -5.79 -10.18 6.93
CA TYR A 67 -6.27 -9.00 7.62
C TYR A 67 -6.10 -7.75 6.76
N ALA A 68 -7.11 -6.88 6.78
CA ALA A 68 -7.04 -5.49 6.36
C ALA A 68 -7.28 -4.60 7.59
N GLY A 69 -6.25 -3.84 7.98
CA GLY A 69 -6.24 -3.16 9.27
C GLY A 69 -6.41 -4.17 10.41
N ASN A 70 -7.46 -3.99 11.21
CA ASN A 70 -7.80 -4.89 12.33
C ASN A 70 -8.95 -5.86 12.00
N THR A 71 -9.29 -6.03 10.72
CA THR A 71 -10.43 -6.84 10.29
C THR A 71 -9.94 -8.06 9.52
N GLU A 72 -10.33 -9.25 9.95
CA GLU A 72 -10.18 -10.48 9.14
C GLU A 72 -11.09 -10.35 7.92
N ILE A 73 -10.50 -10.44 6.72
CA ILE A 73 -11.22 -10.31 5.45
C ILE A 73 -11.43 -11.67 4.78
N ASP A 74 -10.50 -12.61 4.97
CA ASP A 74 -10.57 -13.93 4.34
C ASP A 74 -9.59 -14.93 4.99
N SER A 75 -9.61 -16.17 4.51
CA SER A 75 -8.68 -17.22 4.88
C SER A 75 -8.26 -18.07 3.68
N THR A 76 -7.05 -18.64 3.72
CA THR A 76 -6.50 -19.41 2.60
C THR A 76 -5.54 -20.51 3.08
N PHE A 77 -5.43 -21.56 2.27
CA PHE A 77 -4.43 -22.63 2.44
C PHE A 77 -3.16 -22.39 1.60
N ASN A 78 -3.17 -21.36 0.76
CA ASN A 78 -2.03 -20.99 -0.08
C ASN A 78 -1.09 -20.04 0.66
N LEU A 79 0.14 -19.92 0.17
CA LEU A 79 1.15 -18.96 0.67
C LEU A 79 1.09 -17.60 -0.05
N SER A 80 -0.03 -17.30 -0.68
CA SER A 80 -0.28 -16.06 -1.38
C SER A 80 -1.76 -15.69 -1.37
N TYR A 81 -2.02 -14.39 -1.42
CA TYR A 81 -3.36 -13.81 -1.46
C TYR A 81 -3.35 -12.46 -2.19
N THR A 82 -4.43 -12.13 -2.87
CA THR A 82 -4.63 -10.81 -3.50
C THR A 82 -5.75 -10.10 -2.77
N ILE A 83 -5.40 -9.00 -2.10
CA ILE A 83 -6.35 -8.12 -1.43
C ILE A 83 -6.88 -7.13 -2.47
N ASP A 84 -8.19 -7.08 -2.67
CA ASP A 84 -8.81 -6.25 -3.70
C ASP A 84 -9.10 -4.82 -3.21
N GLU A 85 -9.50 -3.94 -4.14
CA GLU A 85 -9.80 -2.54 -3.87
C GLU A 85 -10.87 -2.30 -2.78
N THR A 86 -11.72 -3.29 -2.47
CA THR A 86 -12.81 -3.17 -1.49
C THR A 86 -12.33 -3.34 -0.05
N ASP A 87 -11.22 -4.04 0.15
CA ASP A 87 -10.58 -4.31 1.45
C ASP A 87 -9.33 -3.45 1.70
N ARG A 88 -9.19 -2.34 0.97
CA ARG A 88 -8.05 -1.42 1.14
C ARG A 88 -7.94 -0.87 2.57
N ALA A 89 -6.72 -0.83 3.10
CA ALA A 89 -6.40 -0.33 4.44
C ALA A 89 -4.97 0.24 4.51
N SER A 90 -4.68 1.01 5.56
CA SER A 90 -3.32 1.52 5.86
C SER A 90 -2.37 0.45 6.41
N SER A 91 -2.85 -0.76 6.66
CA SER A 91 -2.02 -1.94 6.92
C SER A 91 -2.73 -3.21 6.47
N VAL A 92 -1.95 -4.23 6.13
CA VAL A 92 -2.48 -5.57 5.80
C VAL A 92 -1.64 -6.61 6.51
N GLY A 93 -2.20 -7.78 6.78
CA GLY A 93 -1.48 -8.80 7.52
C GLY A 93 -1.94 -10.22 7.32
N VAL A 94 -1.11 -11.13 7.81
CA VAL A 94 -1.32 -12.58 7.72
C VAL A 94 -0.94 -13.24 9.04
N THR A 95 -1.83 -14.10 9.55
CA THR A 95 -1.54 -15.02 10.67
C THR A 95 -1.54 -16.46 10.17
N ALA A 96 -0.96 -17.35 10.97
CA ALA A 96 -0.92 -18.79 10.76
C ALA A 96 -1.69 -19.48 11.88
N TRP A 97 -2.48 -20.49 11.54
CA TRP A 97 -3.28 -21.24 12.50
C TRP A 97 -2.81 -22.71 12.57
N ILE A 98 -2.60 -23.22 13.80
CA ILE A 98 -2.28 -24.63 14.06
C ILE A 98 -3.09 -25.13 15.25
N GLY A 99 -3.90 -26.16 15.04
CA GLY A 99 -4.71 -26.77 16.10
C GLY A 99 -5.76 -25.78 16.61
N ASP A 100 -5.58 -25.28 17.83
CA ASP A 100 -6.47 -24.30 18.47
C ASP A 100 -5.77 -22.94 18.71
N GLU A 101 -4.60 -22.72 18.10
CA GLU A 101 -3.78 -21.53 18.32
C GLU A 101 -3.51 -20.75 17.03
N GLU A 102 -3.50 -19.42 17.15
CA GLU A 102 -3.16 -18.46 16.09
C GLU A 102 -1.81 -17.82 16.38
N SER A 103 -0.97 -17.68 15.36
CA SER A 103 0.30 -16.97 15.47
C SER A 103 0.11 -15.46 15.63
N PRO A 104 1.15 -14.73 16.08
CA PRO A 104 1.18 -13.30 15.92
C PRO A 104 1.15 -12.90 14.43
N GLU A 105 0.46 -11.80 14.12
CA GLU A 105 0.33 -11.28 12.77
C GLU A 105 1.66 -10.80 12.18
N ALA A 106 1.92 -11.19 10.93
CA ALA A 106 2.88 -10.53 10.07
C ALA A 106 2.20 -9.39 9.34
N THR A 107 2.59 -8.15 9.63
CA THR A 107 1.93 -6.95 9.11
C THR A 107 2.83 -6.22 8.12
N LEU A 108 2.25 -5.77 7.01
CA LEU A 108 2.82 -4.80 6.09
C LEU A 108 2.16 -3.44 6.36
N ASP A 109 3.00 -2.43 6.63
CA ASP A 109 2.57 -1.05 6.83
C ASP A 109 2.43 -0.35 5.47
N LEU A 110 1.22 0.12 5.17
CA LEU A 110 0.86 0.86 3.95
C LEU A 110 0.48 2.30 4.27
N SER A 111 0.80 2.78 5.48
CA SER A 111 0.49 4.13 5.93
C SER A 111 1.12 5.16 5.00
N LEU A 112 0.37 6.22 4.71
CA LEU A 112 0.85 7.30 3.87
C LEU A 112 1.92 8.13 4.58
N THR A 113 2.92 8.56 3.83
CA THR A 113 3.84 9.61 4.29
C THR A 113 3.13 10.96 4.17
N GLU A 114 2.69 11.52 5.30
CA GLU A 114 2.10 12.87 5.34
C GLU A 114 3.18 13.95 5.46
N THR A 115 3.08 14.97 4.60
CA THR A 115 3.87 16.19 4.69
C THR A 115 3.07 17.25 5.46
N SER A 116 3.75 17.97 6.37
CA SER A 116 3.19 19.19 6.96
C SER A 116 2.83 20.23 5.90
N ASN A 117 2.03 21.24 6.27
CA ASN A 117 1.68 22.34 5.36
C ASN A 117 2.91 22.85 4.58
N LEU A 118 2.84 22.71 3.26
CA LEU A 118 3.89 23.07 2.32
C LEU A 118 3.45 24.31 1.54
N GLU A 119 4.24 25.38 1.63
CA GLU A 119 4.00 26.61 0.86
C GLU A 119 4.73 26.54 -0.49
N VAL A 120 3.99 26.78 -1.57
CA VAL A 120 4.49 26.75 -2.95
C VAL A 120 3.93 27.95 -3.71
N TRP A 121 4.80 28.72 -4.36
CA TRP A 121 4.40 29.92 -5.11
C TRP A 121 4.13 29.58 -6.57
N SER A 122 3.26 30.33 -7.22
CA SER A 122 3.12 30.24 -8.68
C SER A 122 4.43 30.61 -9.38
N THR A 123 4.74 29.98 -10.50
CA THR A 123 5.91 30.30 -11.33
C THR A 123 5.90 31.71 -11.92
N ALA A 124 4.78 32.43 -11.81
CA ALA A 124 4.69 33.84 -12.16
C ALA A 124 5.56 34.71 -11.24
N ASP A 125 5.85 34.23 -10.03
CA ASP A 125 6.74 34.87 -9.08
C ASP A 125 8.22 34.62 -9.46
N PRO A 126 8.99 35.67 -9.79
CA PRO A 126 10.39 35.51 -10.19
C PRO A 126 11.35 35.34 -9.00
N SER A 127 10.87 35.42 -7.76
CA SER A 127 11.72 35.41 -6.57
C SER A 127 12.33 34.02 -6.33
N PRO A 128 13.66 33.92 -6.16
CA PRO A 128 14.30 32.64 -5.82
C PRO A 128 13.97 32.16 -4.40
N ASP A 129 13.51 33.06 -3.52
CA ASP A 129 13.11 32.75 -2.14
C ASP A 129 11.66 32.24 -2.07
N HIS A 130 10.94 32.24 -3.19
CA HIS A 130 9.55 31.80 -3.32
C HIS A 130 9.52 30.52 -4.16
N PRO A 131 9.70 29.33 -3.55
CA PRO A 131 9.82 28.08 -4.30
C PRO A 131 8.49 27.71 -4.98
N SER A 132 8.56 27.42 -6.28
CA SER A 132 7.38 27.08 -7.11
C SER A 132 7.24 25.60 -7.47
N PHE A 133 8.24 24.80 -7.12
CA PHE A 133 8.37 23.41 -7.53
C PHE A 133 8.26 22.50 -6.32
N VAL A 134 7.73 21.30 -6.49
CA VAL A 134 7.61 20.29 -5.43
C VAL A 134 8.43 19.07 -5.80
N LYS A 135 9.28 18.63 -4.88
CA LYS A 135 10.13 17.44 -4.97
C LYS A 135 9.72 16.44 -3.88
N PHE A 136 9.73 15.15 -4.22
CA PHE A 136 9.61 14.07 -3.24
C PHE A 136 10.98 13.47 -2.90
N THR A 137 11.19 13.14 -1.63
CA THR A 137 12.35 12.37 -1.16
C THR A 137 11.88 11.38 -0.12
N ASN A 138 11.90 10.08 -0.45
CA ASN A 138 11.34 9.01 0.38
C ASN A 138 9.90 9.31 0.82
N GLY A 139 9.05 9.71 -0.14
CA GLY A 139 7.66 10.10 0.08
C GLY A 139 7.42 11.47 0.74
N ASN A 140 8.44 12.12 1.30
CA ASN A 140 8.30 13.45 1.89
C ASN A 140 8.37 14.55 0.84
N ALA A 141 7.38 15.45 0.81
CA ALA A 141 7.32 16.54 -0.15
C ALA A 141 8.04 17.81 0.36
N THR A 142 8.82 18.44 -0.50
CA THR A 142 9.51 19.71 -0.21
C THR A 142 9.38 20.69 -1.37
N ALA A 143 9.33 21.98 -1.06
CA ALA A 143 9.25 23.03 -2.05
C ALA A 143 10.68 23.47 -2.44
N VAL A 144 10.95 23.59 -3.73
CA VAL A 144 12.25 23.97 -4.28
C VAL A 144 12.12 25.11 -5.30
N SER A 145 13.19 25.92 -5.41
CA SER A 145 13.27 26.98 -6.42
C SER A 145 13.48 26.42 -7.83
N ALA A 146 13.27 27.25 -8.85
CA ALA A 146 13.54 26.91 -10.26
C ALA A 146 14.96 26.39 -10.54
N ALA A 147 15.95 26.75 -9.71
CA ALA A 147 17.33 26.25 -9.84
C ALA A 147 17.45 24.72 -9.62
N ASN A 148 16.46 24.10 -8.97
CA ASN A 148 16.40 22.66 -8.72
C ASN A 148 15.20 22.00 -9.44
N ALA A 149 14.71 22.61 -10.53
CA ALA A 149 13.57 22.11 -11.27
C ALA A 149 13.79 20.69 -11.82
N ASP A 150 15.02 20.32 -12.19
CA ASP A 150 15.36 18.96 -12.66
C ASP A 150 15.05 17.85 -11.64
N ASP A 151 15.08 18.18 -10.34
CA ASP A 151 14.79 17.24 -9.26
C ASP A 151 13.30 17.25 -8.85
N ALA A 152 12.51 18.15 -9.40
CA ALA A 152 11.11 18.30 -9.02
C ALA A 152 10.22 17.26 -9.69
N THR A 153 9.04 17.07 -9.12
CA THR A 153 7.96 16.25 -9.68
C THR A 153 6.94 17.16 -10.35
N PHE A 154 6.52 18.25 -9.73
CA PHE A 154 5.57 19.17 -10.34
C PHE A 154 5.82 20.60 -9.91
N PHE A 155 5.08 21.55 -10.51
CA PHE A 155 5.12 22.95 -10.12
C PHE A 155 3.72 23.57 -10.13
N ILE A 156 3.59 24.74 -9.50
CA ILE A 156 2.38 25.56 -9.58
C ILE A 156 2.56 26.56 -10.72
N GLY A 157 1.84 26.36 -11.81
CA GLY A 157 1.91 27.23 -12.99
C GLY A 157 1.40 28.66 -12.72
N ASP A 158 1.64 29.56 -13.66
CA ASP A 158 1.23 30.98 -13.57
C ASP A 158 -0.28 31.15 -13.38
N ALA A 159 -1.08 30.24 -13.94
CA ALA A 159 -2.53 30.21 -13.77
C ALA A 159 -2.97 29.59 -12.43
N THR A 160 -2.03 29.25 -11.54
CA THR A 160 -2.29 28.57 -10.26
C THR A 160 -2.97 27.22 -10.49
N GLN A 161 -2.32 26.42 -11.32
CA GLN A 161 -2.69 25.05 -11.70
C GLN A 161 -1.50 24.13 -11.41
N PHE A 162 -1.74 22.84 -11.18
CA PHE A 162 -0.67 21.85 -11.11
C PHE A 162 -0.20 21.54 -12.53
N GLU A 163 1.11 21.51 -12.72
CA GLU A 163 1.73 21.13 -13.98
C GLU A 163 2.85 20.14 -13.75
N GLY A 164 2.87 19.09 -14.59
CA GLY A 164 3.91 18.08 -14.54
C GLY A 164 5.27 18.67 -14.92
N ILE A 165 6.34 18.25 -14.21
CA ILE A 165 7.67 18.84 -14.39
C ILE A 165 8.20 18.74 -15.81
N HIS A 166 7.83 17.68 -16.56
CA HIS A 166 8.22 17.47 -17.96
C HIS A 166 7.80 18.62 -18.89
N ARG A 167 6.87 19.48 -18.45
CA ARG A 167 6.43 20.67 -19.19
C ARG A 167 7.31 21.90 -18.93
N TRP A 168 8.12 21.90 -17.88
CA TRP A 168 8.97 23.04 -17.57
C TRP A 168 10.10 23.16 -18.60
N ALA A 169 10.31 24.37 -19.11
CA ALA A 169 11.34 24.59 -20.10
C ALA A 169 12.75 24.38 -19.51
N GLY A 170 13.50 23.46 -20.10
CA GLY A 170 14.90 23.23 -19.76
C GLY A 170 15.15 22.13 -18.72
N VAL A 171 14.11 21.41 -18.27
CA VAL A 171 14.35 20.17 -17.51
C VAL A 171 14.72 19.01 -18.42
N THR A 172 15.44 18.04 -17.84
CA THR A 172 15.87 16.81 -18.49
C THR A 172 15.30 15.54 -17.86
N THR A 173 14.46 15.71 -16.84
CA THR A 173 13.78 14.61 -16.14
C THR A 173 12.88 13.81 -17.08
N THR A 174 12.71 12.54 -16.76
CA THR A 174 11.82 11.59 -17.44
C THR A 174 10.61 11.26 -16.58
N LEU A 175 10.25 12.11 -15.61
CA LEU A 175 9.04 11.96 -14.79
C LEU A 175 7.88 12.65 -15.51
N GLU A 176 6.75 11.95 -15.68
CA GLU A 176 5.54 12.48 -16.33
C GLU A 176 4.34 12.51 -15.36
N PRO A 177 4.38 13.32 -14.29
CA PRO A 177 3.27 13.33 -13.37
C PRO A 177 2.03 13.93 -14.01
N ALA A 178 0.91 13.27 -13.75
CA ALA A 178 -0.39 13.66 -14.22
C ALA A 178 -1.36 13.75 -13.04
N PHE A 179 -2.41 14.55 -13.20
CA PHE A 179 -3.27 14.99 -12.12
C PHE A 179 -4.74 14.69 -12.41
N ALA A 180 -5.50 14.42 -11.35
CA ALA A 180 -6.93 14.21 -11.44
C ALA A 180 -7.64 14.86 -10.25
N ASP A 181 -8.91 15.22 -10.43
CA ASP A 181 -9.79 15.54 -9.30
C ASP A 181 -10.02 14.29 -8.44
N ALA A 182 -10.22 14.49 -7.14
CA ALA A 182 -10.80 13.43 -6.31
C ALA A 182 -12.26 13.19 -6.72
N SER A 183 -12.48 12.26 -7.64
CA SER A 183 -13.82 11.85 -8.12
C SER A 183 -14.67 11.19 -7.02
N SER A 184 -14.03 10.78 -5.92
CA SER A 184 -14.65 10.16 -4.76
C SER A 184 -13.86 10.50 -3.49
N PRO A 185 -14.53 10.79 -2.37
CA PRO A 185 -13.88 11.19 -1.11
C PRO A 185 -13.22 10.02 -0.36
N TYR A 186 -13.02 8.86 -0.99
CA TYR A 186 -12.65 7.61 -0.31
C TYR A 186 -11.25 7.10 -0.64
N ASP A 187 -10.28 8.00 -0.78
CA ASP A 187 -8.89 7.62 -0.57
C ASP A 187 -8.35 6.58 -1.57
N PHE A 188 -8.72 6.77 -2.84
CA PHE A 188 -8.37 5.88 -3.92
C PHE A 188 -8.11 6.68 -5.18
N ALA A 189 -6.87 6.63 -5.67
CA ALA A 189 -6.49 7.33 -6.89
C ALA A 189 -7.20 6.69 -8.10
N PRO A 190 -7.67 7.45 -9.11
CA PRO A 190 -8.34 6.86 -10.27
C PRO A 190 -7.37 6.01 -11.11
N GLY A 191 -7.92 5.14 -11.97
CA GLY A 191 -7.13 4.35 -12.92
C GLY A 191 -6.66 5.16 -14.13
N THR A 192 -5.89 4.52 -15.00
CA THR A 192 -5.34 5.11 -16.23
C THR A 192 -6.41 5.80 -17.09
N GLY A 193 -6.07 6.95 -17.69
CA GLY A 193 -6.95 7.71 -18.59
C GLY A 193 -7.86 8.75 -17.90
N ASN A 194 -7.74 8.91 -16.58
CA ASN A 194 -8.42 9.96 -15.81
C ASN A 194 -7.49 11.11 -15.38
N TYR A 195 -6.25 11.10 -15.86
CA TYR A 195 -5.24 12.08 -15.48
C TYR A 195 -4.86 12.97 -16.65
N ASP A 196 -4.57 14.23 -16.35
CA ASP A 196 -4.08 15.25 -17.27
C ASP A 196 -2.79 15.86 -16.72
N ASP A 197 -1.80 16.13 -17.57
CA ASP A 197 -0.51 16.73 -17.17
C ASP A 197 -0.62 18.17 -16.65
N LEU A 198 -1.76 18.81 -16.89
CA LEU A 198 -2.09 20.18 -16.50
C LEU A 198 -3.49 20.16 -15.93
N TRP A 199 -3.61 20.44 -14.64
CA TRP A 199 -4.89 20.31 -13.94
C TRP A 199 -4.98 21.22 -12.70
N PRO A 200 -6.18 21.72 -12.34
CA PRO A 200 -7.41 21.68 -13.12
C PRO A 200 -7.31 22.49 -14.41
N VAL A 201 -8.23 22.27 -15.36
CA VAL A 201 -8.47 23.21 -16.47
C VAL A 201 -9.12 24.47 -15.89
N GLY A 202 -8.30 25.30 -15.21
CA GLY A 202 -8.73 26.40 -14.37
C GLY A 202 -7.75 26.64 -13.22
N VAL A 203 -8.26 27.22 -12.13
CA VAL A 203 -7.47 27.48 -10.92
C VAL A 203 -7.73 26.38 -9.90
N ILE A 204 -6.70 25.94 -9.21
CA ILE A 204 -6.80 25.04 -8.05
C ILE A 204 -7.81 25.63 -7.05
N ALA A 205 -8.68 24.80 -6.49
CA ALA A 205 -9.67 25.24 -5.51
C ALA A 205 -9.19 25.03 -4.07
N ILE A 206 -9.42 26.00 -3.20
CA ILE A 206 -9.22 25.86 -1.75
C ILE A 206 -10.20 24.80 -1.21
N ASN A 207 -9.73 23.98 -0.27
CA ASN A 207 -10.44 22.83 0.31
C ASN A 207 -10.76 21.71 -0.70
N ALA A 208 -10.10 21.69 -1.86
CA ALA A 208 -10.21 20.59 -2.81
C ALA A 208 -9.07 19.57 -2.62
N THR A 209 -9.38 18.33 -3.00
CA THR A 209 -8.43 17.22 -3.03
C THR A 209 -8.15 16.83 -4.48
N TYR A 210 -6.88 16.62 -4.79
CA TYR A 210 -6.39 16.19 -6.09
C TYR A 210 -5.53 14.94 -5.92
N TYR A 211 -5.46 14.13 -6.96
CA TYR A 211 -4.56 12.99 -7.05
C TYR A 211 -3.44 13.28 -8.03
N ILE A 212 -2.24 12.78 -7.72
CA ILE A 212 -1.11 12.72 -8.65
C ILE A 212 -0.82 11.25 -8.92
N TRP A 213 -0.70 10.92 -10.20
CA TRP A 213 0.00 9.73 -10.65
C TRP A 213 1.41 10.17 -11.06
N ILE A 214 2.42 9.74 -10.32
CA ILE A 214 3.82 9.96 -10.66
C ILE A 214 4.23 8.83 -11.59
N ASP A 215 3.96 9.03 -12.88
CA ASP A 215 4.26 8.08 -13.95
C ASP A 215 5.78 7.98 -14.15
N MET A 216 6.29 6.77 -13.93
CA MET A 216 7.65 6.37 -14.24
C MET A 216 7.65 5.45 -15.48
N GLN A 217 8.82 5.34 -16.12
CA GLN A 217 8.93 4.55 -17.36
C GLN A 217 8.59 3.06 -17.14
N PRO A 218 7.78 2.44 -18.03
CA PRO A 218 7.26 3.00 -19.29
C PRO A 218 6.03 3.90 -19.14
N HIS A 219 6.07 5.06 -19.80
CA HIS A 219 5.01 6.07 -19.70
C HIS A 219 3.65 5.64 -20.24
N ASN A 220 2.60 6.23 -19.65
CA ASN A 220 1.18 6.03 -19.95
C ASN A 220 0.68 4.61 -19.66
N THR A 221 1.41 3.86 -18.85
CA THR A 221 1.01 2.55 -18.34
C THR A 221 1.25 2.50 -16.85
N MET A 222 0.20 2.20 -16.07
CA MET A 222 0.37 2.04 -14.64
C MET A 222 1.24 0.82 -14.34
N GLY A 223 2.37 1.07 -13.70
CA GLY A 223 3.39 0.08 -13.38
C GLY A 223 3.65 -0.05 -11.88
N VAL A 224 4.51 -1.01 -11.54
CA VAL A 224 4.95 -1.27 -10.15
C VAL A 224 6.06 -0.30 -9.71
N GLU A 225 6.49 0.58 -10.61
CA GLU A 225 7.47 1.65 -10.41
C GLU A 225 6.82 3.00 -10.10
N ASP A 226 5.51 3.13 -10.36
CA ASP A 226 4.79 4.38 -10.19
C ASP A 226 4.52 4.69 -8.72
N ASN A 227 4.17 5.93 -8.43
CA ASN A 227 3.64 6.30 -7.12
C ASN A 227 2.40 7.18 -7.22
N PHE A 228 1.58 7.09 -6.18
CA PHE A 228 0.34 7.85 -6.08
C PHE A 228 0.36 8.78 -4.89
N VAL A 229 -0.22 9.96 -5.08
CA VAL A 229 -0.20 11.04 -4.09
C VAL A 229 -1.58 11.68 -3.99
N ARG A 230 -1.97 12.03 -2.77
CA ARG A 230 -3.13 12.88 -2.47
C ARG A 230 -2.64 14.27 -2.09
N ILE A 231 -3.11 15.30 -2.78
CA ILE A 231 -2.90 16.71 -2.43
C ILE A 231 -4.21 17.28 -1.90
N TYR A 232 -4.21 17.82 -0.69
CA TYR A 232 -5.26 18.67 -0.17
C TYR A 232 -4.81 20.14 -0.17
N VAL A 233 -5.61 21.01 -0.77
CA VAL A 233 -5.30 22.43 -0.89
C VAL A 233 -5.87 23.17 0.31
N VAL A 234 -4.98 23.60 1.19
CA VAL A 234 -5.34 24.24 2.46
C VAL A 234 -5.74 25.70 2.24
N ASP A 235 -4.95 26.44 1.46
CA ASP A 235 -5.15 27.87 1.26
C ASP A 235 -4.50 28.37 -0.04
N ILE A 236 -5.01 29.48 -0.58
CA ILE A 236 -4.42 30.21 -1.70
C ILE A 236 -4.48 31.71 -1.38
N VAL A 237 -3.32 32.35 -1.27
CA VAL A 237 -3.19 33.75 -0.87
C VAL A 237 -2.46 34.54 -1.94
N ASP A 238 -2.97 35.73 -2.26
CA ASP A 238 -2.22 36.74 -3.03
C ASP A 238 -1.18 37.40 -2.12
N ASP A 239 0.09 37.20 -2.43
CA ASP A 239 1.24 37.76 -1.72
C ASP A 239 2.06 38.61 -2.71
N GLY A 240 1.79 39.91 -2.70
CA GLY A 240 2.50 40.86 -3.56
C GLY A 240 2.15 40.78 -5.05
N GLY A 241 0.98 40.27 -5.41
CA GLY A 241 0.53 40.09 -6.79
C GLY A 241 0.81 38.70 -7.37
N TYR A 242 1.29 37.77 -6.55
CA TYR A 242 1.57 36.38 -6.90
C TYR A 242 0.83 35.44 -5.96
N ASN A 243 0.45 34.27 -6.47
CA ASN A 243 -0.30 33.30 -5.66
C ASN A 243 0.66 32.39 -4.89
N LYS A 244 0.47 32.33 -3.57
CA LYS A 244 1.06 31.33 -2.68
C LYS A 244 0.01 30.29 -2.32
N VAL A 245 0.30 29.03 -2.63
CA VAL A 245 -0.57 27.89 -2.36
C VAL A 245 -0.02 27.12 -1.16
N THR A 246 -0.88 26.80 -0.20
CA THR A 246 -0.54 25.92 0.93
C THR A 246 -1.14 24.54 0.70
N LEU A 247 -0.29 23.51 0.70
CA LEU A 247 -0.66 22.13 0.40
C LEU A 247 -0.45 21.23 1.63
N LYS A 248 -1.36 20.28 1.87
CA LYS A 248 -1.10 19.08 2.67
C LYS A 248 -1.00 17.91 1.69
N ILE A 249 0.07 17.13 1.79
CA ILE A 249 0.38 16.08 0.81
C ILE A 249 0.53 14.74 1.53
N SER A 250 -0.14 13.70 1.03
CA SER A 250 -0.02 12.32 1.51
C SER A 250 0.48 11.42 0.37
N TYR A 251 1.57 10.70 0.60
CA TYR A 251 2.26 9.89 -0.41
C TYR A 251 2.15 8.40 -0.11
N GLN A 252 1.76 7.59 -1.10
CA GLN A 252 1.75 6.13 -0.98
C GLN A 252 3.15 5.56 -1.24
N ASN A 253 3.75 4.97 -0.20
CA ASN A 253 5.11 4.43 -0.23
C ASN A 253 5.20 3.07 -0.94
N GLU A 254 4.09 2.34 -1.03
CA GLU A 254 4.00 1.11 -1.82
C GLU A 254 3.88 1.45 -3.30
N ASN A 255 4.92 1.13 -4.08
CA ASN A 255 4.94 1.48 -5.49
C ASN A 255 3.84 0.76 -6.26
N GLY A 256 3.25 1.47 -7.23
CA GLY A 256 2.13 1.04 -8.05
C GLY A 256 0.79 0.99 -7.32
N LEU A 257 0.74 1.07 -5.99
CA LEU A 257 -0.50 0.93 -5.23
C LEU A 257 -1.28 2.25 -5.20
N ARG A 258 -2.56 2.23 -5.60
CA ARG A 258 -3.42 3.43 -5.67
C ARG A 258 -4.18 3.75 -4.39
N TRP A 259 -3.89 3.01 -3.32
CA TRP A 259 -4.56 3.13 -2.03
C TRP A 259 -4.02 4.36 -1.30
N LEU A 260 -4.87 5.36 -1.11
CA LEU A 260 -4.52 6.63 -0.45
C LEU A 260 -5.32 6.79 0.85
N VAL A 261 -5.52 5.66 1.54
CA VAL A 261 -6.26 5.52 2.82
C VAL A 261 -5.37 5.82 4.00
N ASP A 262 -5.92 6.56 4.97
CA ASP A 262 -5.32 6.82 6.29
C ASP A 262 -5.88 5.85 7.34
#